data_AF-A0A4Q3RVS9-F1
#
_entry.id   AF-A0A4Q3RVS9-F1
#
_cell.length_a   1.000
_cell.length_b   1.000
_cell.length_c   1.000
_cell.angle_alpha   90.00
_cell.angle_beta   90.00
_cell.angle_gamma   90.00
#
_symmetry.space_group_name_H-M   'P 1'
#
loop_
_entity.id
_entity.type
_entity.pdbx_description
1 polymer ?
#
loop_
_entity_poly.entity_id
_entity_poly.type
_entity_poly.pdbx_seq_one_letter_code
_entity_poly.pdbx_strand_id
1 'polypeptide(L)'
;MTHLRRLVLLLTALGLASFAAPALAAAPKGDCLWKTLPQTRKTELLDSYRAKGLESLQEIQVDDALTLKLRQACNFSADEDYAAGEILGAILVERGAELMLSERNQIAMGAMDRVWRGLAPADRDAMTAFGLAVMANKNDGAEAAAAIIVRVSADLGLPTTQMNTDVFAYLIARAIREAREKGIT
;
A
#
# COMPACT_ATOMS: atom_id res chain seq x y z
N MET A 1 50.48 60.91 -15.52
CA MET A 1 50.68 60.29 -16.84
C MET A 1 50.15 58.86 -16.78
N THR A 2 49.46 58.50 -17.85
CA THR A 2 48.65 57.31 -18.13
C THR A 2 49.43 55.99 -18.20
N HIS A 3 48.62 54.92 -18.29
CA HIS A 3 48.89 53.57 -18.84
C HIS A 3 49.12 52.47 -17.79
N LEU A 4 48.55 51.27 -17.90
CA LEU A 4 47.41 50.72 -18.64
C LEU A 4 47.30 49.26 -18.13
N ARG A 5 46.07 48.79 -17.90
CA ARG A 5 45.59 47.40 -18.04
C ARG A 5 46.63 46.27 -18.20
N ARG A 6 46.54 45.23 -17.34
CA ARG A 6 46.33 43.84 -17.78
C ARG A 6 45.42 43.09 -16.81
N LEU A 7 44.26 42.67 -17.32
CA LEU A 7 43.43 41.60 -16.79
C LEU A 7 44.23 40.30 -16.70
N VAL A 8 44.10 39.59 -15.58
CA VAL A 8 44.10 38.12 -15.60
C VAL A 8 42.89 37.67 -14.78
N LEU A 9 41.87 37.21 -15.50
CA LEU A 9 40.74 36.46 -14.98
C LEU A 9 41.25 35.14 -14.39
N LEU A 10 41.14 34.96 -13.08
CA LEU A 10 41.21 33.64 -12.45
C LEU A 10 39.79 33.27 -12.04
N LEU A 11 39.19 32.41 -12.87
CA LEU A 11 37.98 31.66 -12.61
C LEU A 11 38.17 30.83 -11.33
N THR A 12 37.72 31.34 -10.19
CA THR A 12 37.43 30.49 -9.04
C THR A 12 36.12 29.79 -9.33
N ALA A 13 36.24 28.53 -9.72
CA ALA A 13 35.13 27.60 -9.85
C ALA A 13 34.29 27.61 -8.56
N LEU A 14 33.04 28.07 -8.64
CA LEU A 14 32.04 27.72 -7.65
C LEU A 14 31.86 26.22 -7.72
N GLY A 15 32.50 25.49 -6.81
CA GLY A 15 32.10 24.15 -6.46
C GLY A 15 30.70 24.19 -5.87
N LEU A 16 29.69 24.10 -6.72
CA LEU A 16 28.35 23.68 -6.34
C LEU A 16 28.49 22.23 -5.86
N ALA A 17 28.83 22.07 -4.58
CA ALA A 17 28.51 20.86 -3.85
C ALA A 17 26.98 20.80 -3.79
N SER A 18 26.39 20.26 -4.86
CA SER A 18 25.03 19.75 -4.81
C SER A 18 25.04 18.68 -3.73
N PHE A 19 24.54 19.04 -2.55
CA PHE A 19 23.96 18.06 -1.64
C PHE A 19 22.80 17.44 -2.42
N ALA A 20 23.08 16.39 -3.18
CA ALA A 20 22.06 15.47 -3.62
C ALA A 20 21.44 14.95 -2.33
N ALA A 21 20.28 15.50 -1.98
CA ALA A 21 19.44 14.91 -0.96
C ALA A 21 19.34 13.42 -1.31
N PRO A 22 19.53 12.49 -0.36
CA PRO A 22 19.32 11.08 -0.64
C PRO A 22 17.92 10.98 -1.23
N ALA A 23 17.85 10.58 -2.50
CA ALA A 23 16.58 10.24 -3.11
C ALA A 23 16.02 9.13 -2.21
N LEU A 24 15.00 9.47 -1.41
CA LEU A 24 14.26 8.47 -0.65
C LEU A 24 13.95 7.35 -1.65
N ALA A 25 14.48 6.16 -1.40
CA ALA A 25 14.24 5.01 -2.25
C ALA A 25 12.72 4.92 -2.43
N ALA A 26 12.28 4.91 -3.68
CA ALA A 26 10.86 4.90 -3.96
C ALA A 26 10.31 3.57 -3.42
N ALA A 27 9.52 3.64 -2.35
CA ALA A 27 9.00 2.46 -1.69
C ALA A 27 8.38 1.48 -2.71
N PRO A 28 8.52 0.15 -2.48
CA PRO A 28 8.06 -0.88 -3.41
C PRO A 28 6.63 -0.60 -3.88
N LYS A 29 6.36 -0.67 -5.18
CA LYS A 29 5.00 -0.48 -5.70
C LYS A 29 4.24 -1.79 -5.67
N GLY A 30 3.09 -1.80 -5.00
CA GLY A 30 2.26 -2.98 -4.82
C GLY A 30 1.84 -3.62 -6.14
N ASP A 31 1.54 -2.80 -7.15
CA ASP A 31 1.23 -3.26 -8.49
C ASP A 31 2.32 -4.14 -9.10
N CYS A 32 3.60 -3.81 -8.87
CA CYS A 32 4.71 -4.63 -9.36
C CYS A 32 4.78 -5.96 -8.62
N LEU A 33 4.68 -5.92 -7.28
CA LEU A 33 4.73 -7.12 -6.43
C LEU A 33 3.65 -8.12 -6.84
N TRP A 34 2.41 -7.64 -6.96
CA TRP A 34 1.28 -8.48 -7.36
C TRP A 34 1.40 -9.01 -8.78
N LYS A 35 1.85 -8.20 -9.74
CA LYS A 35 2.02 -8.65 -11.14
C LYS A 35 3.10 -9.73 -11.25
N THR A 36 4.19 -9.60 -10.50
CA THR A 36 5.35 -10.50 -10.53
C THR A 36 5.08 -11.87 -9.90
N LEU A 37 4.13 -11.95 -8.95
CA LEU A 37 3.73 -13.23 -8.40
C LEU A 37 3.28 -14.21 -9.52
N PRO A 38 3.66 -15.50 -9.45
CA PRO A 38 3.12 -16.52 -10.35
C PRO A 38 1.61 -16.59 -10.28
N GLN A 39 0.93 -16.84 -11.41
CA GLN A 39 -0.53 -16.92 -11.44
C GLN A 39 -1.08 -18.02 -10.54
N THR A 40 -0.41 -19.18 -10.49
CA THR A 40 -0.76 -20.28 -9.56
C THR A 40 -0.74 -19.80 -8.12
N ARG A 41 0.29 -19.05 -7.73
CA ARG A 41 0.42 -18.50 -6.37
C ARG A 41 -0.68 -17.49 -6.06
N LYS A 42 -1.05 -16.61 -7.00
CA LYS A 42 -2.18 -15.68 -6.81
C LYS A 42 -3.48 -16.43 -6.56
N THR A 43 -3.74 -17.48 -7.34
CA THR A 43 -4.94 -18.32 -7.17
C THR A 43 -4.93 -19.01 -5.80
N GLU A 44 -3.82 -19.66 -5.42
CA GLU A 44 -3.70 -20.31 -4.10
C GLU A 44 -3.97 -19.35 -2.94
N LEU A 45 -3.39 -18.15 -2.98
CA LEU A 45 -3.55 -17.16 -1.93
C LEU A 45 -5.00 -16.66 -1.85
N LEU A 46 -5.65 -16.40 -2.99
CA LEU A 46 -7.05 -15.98 -3.04
C LEU A 46 -8.02 -17.09 -2.63
N ASP A 47 -7.73 -18.35 -2.99
CA ASP A 47 -8.52 -19.50 -2.56
C ASP A 47 -8.39 -19.74 -1.05
N SER A 48 -7.18 -19.56 -0.48
CA SER A 48 -6.96 -19.60 0.96
C SER A 48 -7.74 -18.49 1.67
N TYR A 49 -7.70 -17.26 1.15
CA TYR A 49 -8.51 -16.16 1.68
C TYR A 49 -10.00 -16.46 1.58
N ARG A 50 -10.48 -17.02 0.47
CA ARG A 50 -11.89 -17.41 0.32
C ARG A 50 -12.31 -18.40 1.41
N ALA A 51 -11.44 -19.36 1.74
CA ALA A 51 -11.72 -20.39 2.73
C ALA A 51 -11.62 -19.89 4.18
N LYS A 52 -10.64 -19.04 4.50
CA LYS A 52 -10.25 -18.69 5.89
C LYS A 52 -10.40 -17.21 6.24
N GLY A 53 -10.68 -16.35 5.27
CA GLY A 53 -10.65 -14.89 5.44
C GLY A 53 -9.27 -14.40 5.88
N LEU A 54 -9.25 -13.47 6.84
CA LEU A 54 -8.02 -12.85 7.36
C LEU A 54 -7.07 -13.85 8.04
N GLU A 55 -7.56 -15.00 8.52
CA GLU A 55 -6.70 -16.04 9.11
C GLU A 55 -5.70 -16.61 8.10
N SER A 56 -6.01 -16.54 6.79
CA SER A 56 -5.10 -16.97 5.72
C SER A 56 -3.75 -16.25 5.75
N LEU A 57 -3.69 -15.03 6.30
CA LEU A 57 -2.45 -14.24 6.37
C LEU A 57 -1.39 -14.86 7.29
N GLN A 58 -1.81 -15.64 8.28
CA GLN A 58 -0.89 -16.28 9.24
C GLN A 58 -0.15 -17.48 8.62
N GLU A 59 -0.61 -17.96 7.47
CA GLU A 59 -0.10 -19.17 6.81
C GLU A 59 0.70 -18.85 5.54
N ILE A 60 0.83 -17.57 5.18
CA ILE A 60 1.55 -17.17 3.96
C ILE A 60 3.04 -17.39 4.16
N GLN A 61 3.57 -18.35 3.41
CA GLN A 61 5.00 -18.55 3.27
C GLN A 61 5.48 -17.91 1.96
N VAL A 62 6.52 -17.08 2.05
CA VAL A 62 7.25 -16.54 0.90
C VAL A 62 8.69 -17.02 1.07
N ASP A 63 9.14 -17.90 0.18
CA ASP A 63 10.50 -18.41 0.24
C ASP A 63 11.53 -17.39 -0.26
N ASP A 64 12.82 -17.65 0.01
CA ASP A 64 13.92 -16.75 -0.36
C ASP A 64 14.04 -16.57 -1.88
N ALA A 65 13.70 -17.60 -2.66
CA ALA A 65 13.78 -17.55 -4.12
C ALA A 65 12.73 -16.59 -4.69
N LEU A 66 11.50 -16.65 -4.18
CA LEU A 66 10.42 -15.74 -4.54
C LEU A 66 10.72 -14.32 -4.05
N THR A 67 11.24 -14.16 -2.83
CA THR A 67 11.66 -12.87 -2.29
C THR A 67 12.72 -12.21 -3.18
N LEU A 68 13.77 -12.96 -3.54
CA LEU A 68 14.81 -12.47 -4.45
C LEU A 68 14.25 -12.09 -5.83
N LYS A 69 13.34 -12.90 -6.37
CA LYS A 69 12.70 -12.62 -7.66
C LYS A 69 11.86 -11.34 -7.60
N LEU A 70 11.07 -11.16 -6.56
CA LEU A 70 10.28 -9.95 -6.35
C LEU A 70 11.21 -8.74 -6.24
N ARG A 71 12.29 -8.85 -5.47
CA ARG A 71 13.29 -7.80 -5.31
C ARG A 71 13.88 -7.35 -6.64
N GLN A 72 14.36 -8.30 -7.44
CA GLN A 72 14.96 -8.02 -8.74
C GLN A 72 13.95 -7.44 -9.73
N ALA A 73 12.74 -7.99 -9.79
CA ALA A 73 11.72 -7.55 -10.74
C ALA A 73 11.15 -6.16 -10.39
N CYS A 74 11.02 -5.85 -9.10
CA CYS A 74 10.44 -4.61 -8.61
C CYS A 74 11.46 -3.57 -8.14
N ASN A 75 12.75 -3.88 -8.26
CA ASN A 75 13.88 -2.99 -7.97
C ASN A 75 13.79 -2.34 -6.58
N PHE A 76 13.62 -3.16 -5.55
CA PHE A 76 13.73 -2.75 -4.15
C PHE A 76 14.98 -3.38 -3.51
N SER A 77 15.42 -2.90 -2.35
CA SER A 77 16.59 -3.41 -1.62
C SER A 77 16.19 -4.35 -0.48
N ALA A 78 17.17 -5.04 0.12
CA ALA A 78 16.89 -6.03 1.17
C ALA A 78 16.31 -5.41 2.46
N ASP A 79 16.67 -4.16 2.77
CA ASP A 79 16.09 -3.39 3.86
C ASP A 79 14.61 -3.01 3.63
N GLU A 80 14.14 -3.09 2.39
CA GLU A 80 12.74 -2.85 2.02
C GLU A 80 11.88 -4.13 2.02
N ASP A 81 12.46 -5.30 2.28
CA ASP A 81 11.75 -6.60 2.26
C ASP A 81 10.53 -6.61 3.20
N TYR A 82 10.66 -6.03 4.39
CA TYR A 82 9.56 -5.97 5.36
C TYR A 82 8.38 -5.14 4.83
N ALA A 83 8.66 -3.93 4.32
CA ALA A 83 7.65 -3.06 3.74
C ALA A 83 7.01 -3.69 2.49
N ALA A 84 7.81 -4.37 1.65
CA ALA A 84 7.29 -5.12 0.51
C ALA A 84 6.36 -6.27 0.96
N GLY A 85 6.68 -6.94 2.06
CA GLY A 85 5.84 -7.96 2.68
C GLY A 85 4.50 -7.41 3.17
N GLU A 86 4.52 -6.29 3.91
CA GLU A 86 3.29 -5.62 4.36
C GLU A 86 2.42 -5.16 3.18
N ILE A 87 3.04 -4.58 2.14
CA ILE A 87 2.34 -4.18 0.92
C ILE A 87 1.70 -5.39 0.24
N LEU A 88 2.44 -6.51 0.11
CA LEU A 88 1.92 -7.71 -0.52
C LEU A 88 0.76 -8.34 0.27
N GLY A 89 0.90 -8.40 1.60
CA GLY A 89 -0.17 -8.85 2.49
C GLY A 89 -1.43 -7.99 2.37
N ALA A 90 -1.25 -6.66 2.35
CA ALA A 90 -2.35 -5.72 2.13
C ALA A 90 -3.03 -5.93 0.76
N ILE A 91 -2.28 -6.16 -0.32
CA ILE A 91 -2.90 -6.46 -1.62
C ILE A 91 -3.72 -7.75 -1.56
N LEU A 92 -3.21 -8.78 -0.89
CA LEU A 92 -3.96 -10.03 -0.77
C LEU A 92 -5.29 -9.81 -0.05
N VAL A 93 -5.30 -9.07 1.06
CA VAL A 93 -6.54 -8.73 1.77
C VAL A 93 -7.47 -7.89 0.88
N GLU A 94 -6.94 -6.87 0.20
CA GLU A 94 -7.73 -6.02 -0.73
C GLU A 94 -8.42 -6.87 -1.80
N ARG A 95 -7.67 -7.75 -2.46
CA ARG A 95 -8.19 -8.62 -3.53
C ARG A 95 -9.12 -9.71 -3.01
N GLY A 96 -8.79 -10.31 -1.87
CA GLY A 96 -9.61 -11.34 -1.23
C GLY A 96 -10.94 -10.77 -0.74
N ALA A 97 -10.94 -9.62 -0.09
CA ALA A 97 -12.15 -8.93 0.35
C ALA A 97 -13.03 -8.51 -0.84
N GLU A 98 -12.44 -7.95 -1.89
CA GLU A 98 -13.16 -7.58 -3.12
C GLU A 98 -13.81 -8.81 -3.78
N LEU A 99 -13.08 -9.93 -3.83
CA LEU A 99 -13.61 -11.20 -4.32
C LEU A 99 -14.81 -11.67 -3.49
N MET A 100 -14.72 -11.64 -2.16
CA MET A 100 -15.84 -12.03 -1.29
C MET A 100 -17.05 -11.12 -1.44
N LEU A 101 -16.84 -9.81 -1.58
CA LEU A 101 -17.91 -8.85 -1.85
C LEU A 101 -18.59 -9.13 -3.19
N SER A 102 -17.81 -9.45 -4.23
CA SER A 102 -18.36 -9.82 -5.54
C SER A 102 -19.15 -11.12 -5.50
N GLU A 103 -18.60 -12.17 -4.88
CA GLU A 103 -19.24 -13.50 -4.83
C GLU A 103 -20.51 -13.50 -3.97
N ARG A 104 -20.50 -12.80 -2.83
CA ARG A 104 -21.59 -12.84 -1.86
C ARG A 104 -22.69 -11.80 -2.13
N ASN A 105 -22.35 -10.68 -2.75
CA ASN A 105 -23.25 -9.50 -2.85
C ASN A 105 -23.37 -8.94 -4.25
N GLN A 106 -22.78 -9.58 -5.25
CA GLN A 106 -22.81 -9.11 -6.64
C GLN A 106 -22.23 -7.69 -6.81
N ILE A 107 -21.38 -7.26 -5.87
CA ILE A 107 -20.64 -6.02 -5.98
C ILE A 107 -19.60 -6.19 -7.10
N ALA A 108 -19.71 -5.40 -8.16
CA ALA A 108 -18.81 -5.54 -9.31
C ALA A 108 -17.34 -5.38 -8.90
N MET A 109 -16.46 -6.24 -9.42
CA MET A 109 -15.01 -6.07 -9.29
C MET A 109 -14.59 -4.66 -9.71
N GLY A 110 -13.72 -4.02 -8.93
CA GLY A 110 -13.30 -2.63 -9.08
C GLY A 110 -14.26 -1.59 -8.47
N ALA A 111 -15.42 -2.00 -7.92
CA ALA A 111 -16.31 -1.05 -7.23
C ALA A 111 -15.67 -0.49 -5.97
N MET A 112 -14.97 -1.32 -5.20
CA MET A 112 -14.31 -0.87 -3.98
C MET A 112 -13.16 0.12 -4.25
N ASP A 113 -12.46 -0.03 -5.37
CA ASP A 113 -11.45 0.95 -5.78
C ASP A 113 -12.07 2.32 -6.15
N ARG A 114 -13.29 2.32 -6.74
CA ARG A 114 -14.04 3.56 -6.97
C ARG A 114 -14.50 4.20 -5.67
N VAL A 115 -15.01 3.38 -4.73
CA VAL A 115 -15.37 3.84 -3.37
C VAL A 115 -14.18 4.51 -2.70
N TRP A 116 -13.03 3.82 -2.65
CA TRP A 116 -11.81 4.34 -2.03
C TRP A 116 -11.36 5.67 -2.65
N ARG A 117 -11.37 5.77 -3.99
CA ARG A 117 -11.01 7.02 -4.68
C ARG A 117 -12.01 8.15 -4.44
N GLY A 118 -13.28 7.81 -4.24
CA GLY A 118 -14.37 8.75 -3.95
C GLY A 118 -14.47 9.18 -2.49
N LEU A 119 -13.79 8.53 -1.55
CA LEU A 119 -13.75 8.95 -0.15
C LEU A 119 -13.17 10.37 -0.02
N ALA A 120 -13.70 11.12 0.94
CA ALA A 120 -13.16 12.42 1.29
C ALA A 120 -11.70 12.26 1.77
N PRO A 121 -10.81 13.24 1.53
CA PRO A 121 -9.43 13.17 2.01
C PRO A 121 -9.33 12.87 3.51
N ALA A 122 -10.15 13.51 4.34
CA ALA A 122 -10.19 13.27 5.78
C ALA A 122 -10.58 11.83 6.16
N ASP A 123 -11.46 11.19 5.39
CA ASP A 123 -11.83 9.79 5.62
C ASP A 123 -10.66 8.86 5.28
N ARG A 124 -9.95 9.13 4.16
CA ARG A 124 -8.76 8.36 3.81
C ARG A 124 -7.67 8.52 4.85
N ASP A 125 -7.45 9.74 5.34
CA ASP A 125 -6.46 10.00 6.38
C ASP A 125 -6.82 9.28 7.69
N ALA A 126 -8.11 9.27 8.08
CA ALA A 126 -8.59 8.53 9.23
C ALA A 126 -8.40 7.01 9.06
N MET A 127 -8.70 6.45 7.90
CA MET A 127 -8.47 5.04 7.58
C MET A 127 -6.98 4.69 7.57
N THR A 128 -6.12 5.58 7.07
CA THR A 128 -4.66 5.40 7.11
C THR A 128 -4.15 5.42 8.54
N ALA A 129 -4.54 6.41 9.35
CA ALA A 129 -4.15 6.48 10.76
C ALA A 129 -4.57 5.22 11.52
N PHE A 130 -5.81 4.78 11.32
CA PHE A 130 -6.31 3.56 11.94
C PHE A 130 -5.59 2.30 11.44
N GLY A 131 -5.36 2.15 10.14
CA GLY A 131 -4.64 1.01 9.57
C GLY A 131 -3.22 0.88 10.12
N LEU A 132 -2.50 2.00 10.27
CA LEU A 132 -1.18 2.03 10.91
C LEU A 132 -1.24 1.68 12.40
N ALA A 133 -2.26 2.14 13.12
CA ALA A 133 -2.47 1.76 14.51
C ALA A 133 -2.72 0.26 14.66
N VAL A 134 -3.52 -0.35 13.78
CA VAL A 134 -3.77 -1.81 13.76
C VAL A 134 -2.47 -2.58 13.54
N MET A 135 -1.62 -2.16 12.60
CA MET A 135 -0.31 -2.77 12.37
C MET A 135 0.61 -2.68 13.61
N ALA A 136 0.44 -1.64 14.42
CA ALA A 136 1.14 -1.47 15.69
C ALA A 136 0.45 -2.16 16.90
N ASN A 137 -0.55 -3.03 16.66
CA ASN A 137 -1.38 -3.65 17.69
C ASN A 137 -2.10 -2.65 18.61
N LYS A 138 -2.53 -1.52 18.04
CA LYS A 138 -3.32 -0.48 18.70
C LYS A 138 -4.69 -0.35 18.05
N ASN A 139 -5.57 0.42 18.69
CA ASN A 139 -6.95 0.65 18.22
C ASN A 139 -7.28 2.15 18.11
N ASP A 140 -6.26 3.00 17.93
CA ASP A 140 -6.41 4.45 17.83
C ASP A 140 -7.22 4.82 16.56
N GLY A 141 -8.29 5.61 16.70
CA GLY A 141 -9.12 6.01 15.57
C GLY A 141 -10.20 5.01 15.15
N ALA A 142 -10.39 3.91 15.90
CA ALA A 142 -11.37 2.87 15.58
C ALA A 142 -12.81 3.36 15.42
N GLU A 143 -13.24 4.33 16.23
CA GLU A 143 -14.60 4.89 16.14
C GLU A 143 -14.82 5.62 14.80
N ALA A 144 -13.85 6.44 14.39
CA ALA A 144 -13.91 7.13 13.10
C ALA A 144 -13.90 6.14 11.93
N ALA A 145 -13.04 5.12 11.98
CA ALA A 145 -12.99 4.07 10.97
C ALA A 145 -14.31 3.28 10.89
N ALA A 146 -14.89 2.91 12.05
CA ALA A 146 -16.17 2.23 12.12
C ALA A 146 -17.29 3.05 11.48
N ALA A 147 -17.34 4.37 11.73
CA ALA A 147 -18.31 5.26 11.11
C ALA A 147 -18.16 5.32 9.57
N ILE A 148 -16.92 5.34 9.06
CA ILE A 148 -16.62 5.31 7.62
C ILE A 148 -17.11 4.00 7.01
N ILE A 149 -16.82 2.86 7.65
CA ILE A 149 -17.23 1.53 7.17
C ILE A 149 -18.74 1.42 7.12
N VAL A 150 -19.45 1.84 8.17
CA VAL A 150 -20.92 1.83 8.20
C VAL A 150 -21.49 2.66 7.06
N ARG A 151 -20.95 3.87 6.82
CA ARG A 151 -21.38 4.73 5.72
C ARG A 151 -21.14 4.08 4.36
N VAL A 152 -19.93 3.57 4.12
CA VAL A 152 -19.58 2.89 2.86
C VAL A 152 -20.46 1.66 2.62
N SER A 153 -20.69 0.83 3.65
CA SER A 153 -21.56 -0.33 3.56
C SER A 153 -23.00 0.06 3.23
N ALA A 154 -23.51 1.14 3.81
CA ALA A 154 -24.85 1.66 3.51
C ALA A 154 -24.95 2.17 2.07
N ASP A 155 -23.94 2.90 1.58
CA ASP A 155 -23.89 3.40 0.20
C ASP A 155 -23.83 2.25 -0.82
N LEU A 156 -23.23 1.12 -0.44
CA LEU A 156 -23.18 -0.11 -1.23
C LEU A 156 -24.43 -1.00 -1.06
N GLY A 157 -25.37 -0.62 -0.20
CA GLY A 157 -26.60 -1.38 0.06
C GLY A 157 -26.37 -2.73 0.76
N LEU A 158 -25.32 -2.87 1.56
CA LEU A 158 -24.94 -4.13 2.19
C LEU A 158 -25.75 -4.42 3.47
N PRO A 159 -26.47 -5.55 3.56
CA PRO A 159 -27.45 -5.79 4.63
C PRO A 159 -26.91 -6.41 5.93
N THR A 160 -25.64 -6.84 6.01
CA THR A 160 -25.16 -7.64 7.17
C THR A 160 -23.79 -7.25 7.71
N THR A 161 -23.56 -7.58 8.98
CA THR A 161 -22.28 -7.38 9.68
C THR A 161 -21.11 -8.09 9.01
N GLN A 162 -21.31 -9.29 8.46
CA GLN A 162 -20.24 -10.03 7.79
C GLN A 162 -19.72 -9.28 6.55
N MET A 163 -20.61 -8.57 5.85
CA MET A 163 -20.25 -7.78 4.67
C MET A 163 -19.51 -6.51 5.07
N ASN A 164 -19.85 -5.94 6.23
CA ASN A 164 -19.10 -4.84 6.82
C ASN A 164 -17.66 -5.26 7.15
N THR A 165 -17.44 -6.54 7.53
CA THR A 165 -16.09 -7.08 7.73
C THR A 165 -15.29 -7.12 6.43
N ASP A 166 -15.90 -7.52 5.31
CA ASP A 166 -15.22 -7.54 4.01
C ASP A 166 -14.94 -6.09 3.52
N VAL A 167 -15.85 -5.13 3.73
CA VAL A 167 -15.61 -3.70 3.47
C VAL A 167 -14.48 -3.16 4.36
N PHE A 168 -14.51 -3.45 5.66
CA PHE A 168 -13.45 -3.11 6.62
C PHE A 168 -12.10 -3.62 6.14
N ALA A 169 -12.03 -4.91 5.78
CA ALA A 169 -10.81 -5.57 5.35
C ALA A 169 -10.25 -4.88 4.10
N TYR A 170 -11.10 -4.60 3.11
CA TYR A 170 -10.70 -3.87 1.92
C TYR A 170 -10.13 -2.48 2.25
N LEU A 171 -10.88 -1.66 2.99
CA LEU A 171 -10.52 -0.25 3.22
C LEU A 171 -9.24 -0.12 4.06
N ILE A 172 -9.06 -0.94 5.09
CA ILE A 172 -7.84 -0.94 5.90
C ILE A 172 -6.65 -1.42 5.09
N ALA A 173 -6.80 -2.52 4.36
CA ALA A 173 -5.72 -3.04 3.54
C ALA A 173 -5.28 -2.02 2.49
N ARG A 174 -6.24 -1.36 1.84
CA ARG A 174 -5.93 -0.28 0.90
C ARG A 174 -5.19 0.88 1.56
N ALA A 175 -5.61 1.30 2.75
CA ALA A 175 -4.98 2.37 3.50
C ALA A 175 -3.54 2.02 3.92
N ILE A 176 -3.30 0.81 4.40
CA ILE A 176 -1.96 0.30 4.76
C ILE A 176 -1.07 0.26 3.52
N ARG A 177 -1.57 -0.30 2.41
CA ARG A 177 -0.84 -0.37 1.14
C ARG A 177 -0.38 1.00 0.69
N GLU A 178 -1.30 1.97 0.59
CA GLU A 178 -0.95 3.31 0.13
C GLU A 178 -0.03 4.05 1.11
N ALA A 179 -0.13 3.79 2.42
CA ALA A 179 0.78 4.36 3.42
C ALA A 179 2.21 3.82 3.22
N ARG A 180 2.37 2.50 3.10
CA ARG A 180 3.67 1.86 2.87
C ARG A 180 4.28 2.20 1.52
N GLU A 181 3.47 2.29 0.46
CA GLU A 181 3.93 2.75 -0.86
C GLU A 181 4.40 4.23 -0.87
N LYS A 182 4.05 5.00 0.16
CA LYS A 182 4.52 6.38 0.41
C LYS A 182 5.65 6.45 1.44
N GLY A 183 6.11 5.32 1.98
CA GLY A 183 7.15 5.26 3.01
C GLY A 183 6.69 5.70 4.40
N ILE A 184 5.38 5.68 4.68
CA ILE A 184 4.82 6.04 5.99
C ILE A 184 4.85 4.77 6.86
N THR A 185 5.53 4.83 8.02
CA THR A 185 5.72 3.73 8.97
C THR A 185 4.81 3.85 10.18
#